data_AF-A0A3B9V931-F1
#
_entry.id   AF-A0A3B9V931-F1
#
_cell.length_a   1.000
_cell.length_b   1.000
_cell.length_c   1.000
_cell.angle_alpha   90.00
_cell.angle_beta   90.00
_cell.angle_gamma   90.00
#
_symmetry.space_group_name_H-M   'P 1'
#
loop_
_entity.id
_entity.type
_entity.pdbx_description
1 polymer ?
#
loop_
_entity_poly.entity_id
_entity_poly.type
_entity_poly.pdbx_seq_one_letter_code
_entity_poly.pdbx_strand_id
1 'polypeptide(L)'
;METKTIYEEEILKEIRNLSEPLQGKLFKIIHLLNQEIIKPEYDEKLATEEFLSVCGTWEDDRTVEGQIKDIYSSRKSTARTGDIF
;
A
#
# COMPACT_ATOMS: atom_id res chain seq x y z
N MET A 1 -38.43 -2.64 -9.54
CA MET A 1 -37.04 -2.85 -9.11
C MET A 1 -37.07 -2.79 -7.61
N GLU A 2 -36.75 -3.88 -6.92
CA GLU A 2 -36.70 -3.91 -5.45
C GLU A 2 -35.34 -3.38 -5.02
N THR A 3 -35.31 -2.32 -4.21
CA THR A 3 -34.09 -1.75 -3.64
C THR A 3 -33.86 -2.31 -2.24
N LYS A 4 -32.60 -2.47 -1.85
CA LYS A 4 -32.22 -2.99 -0.52
C LYS A 4 -32.43 -1.97 0.60
N THR A 5 -32.35 -0.68 0.29
CA THR A 5 -32.48 0.40 1.28
C THR A 5 -33.25 1.60 0.73
N ILE A 6 -33.78 2.43 1.63
CA ILE A 6 -34.43 3.71 1.27
C ILE A 6 -33.44 4.63 0.55
N TYR A 7 -32.18 4.63 0.97
CA TYR A 7 -31.12 5.43 0.35
C TYR A 7 -30.79 5.01 -1.08
N GLU A 8 -30.82 3.72 -1.37
CA GLU A 8 -30.63 3.22 -2.74
C GLU A 8 -31.74 3.75 -3.66
N GLU A 9 -32.99 3.78 -3.17
CA GLU A 9 -34.11 4.32 -3.94
C GLU A 9 -33.95 5.82 -4.23
N GLU A 10 -33.55 6.61 -3.22
CA GLU A 10 -33.30 8.04 -3.37
C GLU A 10 -32.14 8.34 -4.33
N ILE A 11 -31.03 7.61 -4.19
CA ILE A 11 -29.87 7.75 -5.07
C ILE A 11 -30.25 7.46 -6.53
N LEU A 12 -31.04 6.40 -6.77
CA LEU A 12 -31.49 6.06 -8.12
C LEU A 12 -32.45 7.10 -8.70
N LYS A 13 -33.31 7.71 -7.87
CA LYS A 13 -34.19 8.82 -8.30
C LYS A 13 -33.36 10.03 -8.75
N GLU A 14 -32.33 10.39 -7.99
CA GLU A 14 -31.43 11.50 -8.34
C GLU A 14 -30.63 11.22 -9.62
N ILE A 15 -30.05 10.03 -9.76
CA ILE A 15 -29.19 9.68 -10.90
C ILE A 15 -29.99 9.56 -12.20
N ARG A 16 -31.22 9.03 -12.17
CA ARG A 16 -32.04 8.80 -13.38
C ARG A 16 -32.35 10.07 -14.16
N ASN A 17 -32.41 11.22 -13.50
CA ASN A 17 -32.72 12.49 -14.14
C ASN A 17 -31.49 13.20 -14.72
N LEU A 18 -30.28 12.66 -14.49
CA LEU A 18 -29.03 13.25 -14.96
C LEU A 18 -28.72 12.80 -16.38
N SER A 19 -28.01 13.67 -17.12
CA SER A 19 -27.47 13.30 -18.42
C SER A 19 -26.36 12.25 -18.29
N GLU A 20 -26.23 11.39 -19.30
CA GLU A 20 -25.23 10.31 -19.33
C GLU A 20 -23.79 10.80 -19.02
N PRO A 21 -23.32 11.96 -19.51
CA PRO A 21 -21.99 12.49 -19.13
C PRO A 21 -21.86 12.81 -17.64
N LEU A 22 -22.93 13.25 -16.99
CA LEU A 22 -22.95 13.54 -15.54
C LEU A 22 -23.01 12.25 -14.73
N GLN A 23 -23.80 11.26 -15.17
CA GLN A 23 -23.82 9.93 -14.56
C GLN A 23 -22.43 9.29 -14.60
N GLY A 24 -21.72 9.39 -15.73
CA GLY A 24 -20.34 8.90 -15.87
C GLY A 24 -19.35 9.60 -14.94
N LYS A 25 -19.51 10.91 -14.70
CA LYS A 25 -18.70 11.64 -13.72
C LYS A 25 -19.00 11.20 -12.29
N LEU A 26 -20.27 11.06 -11.93
CA LEU A 26 -20.67 10.59 -10.60
C LEU A 26 -20.17 9.17 -10.32
N PHE A 27 -20.26 8.27 -11.30
CA PHE A 27 -19.70 6.93 -11.19
C PHE A 27 -18.20 6.97 -10.84
N LYS A 28 -17.41 7.80 -11.54
CA LYS A 28 -15.98 7.96 -11.25
C LYS A 28 -15.72 8.50 -9.85
N ILE A 29 -16.51 9.47 -9.40
CA ILE A 29 -16.40 10.03 -8.05
C ILE A 29 -16.71 8.96 -7.00
N ILE A 30 -17.82 8.24 -7.13
CA ILE A 30 -18.20 7.16 -6.21
C ILE A 30 -17.13 6.06 -6.20
N HIS A 31 -16.60 5.71 -7.38
CA HIS A 31 -15.53 4.72 -7.49
C HIS A 31 -14.25 5.16 -6.75
N LEU A 32 -13.84 6.43 -6.92
CA LEU A 32 -12.70 6.99 -6.20
C LEU A 32 -12.95 6.98 -4.68
N LEU A 33 -14.13 7.41 -4.23
CA LEU A 33 -14.47 7.42 -2.80
C LEU A 33 -14.44 6.01 -2.21
N ASN A 34 -14.90 5.00 -2.95
CA ASN A 34 -14.81 3.60 -2.52
C ASN A 34 -13.36 3.11 -2.43
N GLN A 35 -12.47 3.54 -3.33
CA GLN A 35 -11.06 3.16 -3.31
C GLN A 35 -10.29 3.84 -2.16
N GLU A 36 -10.57 5.11 -1.90
CA GLU A 36 -9.77 5.94 -0.98
C GLU A 36 -10.32 5.98 0.45
N ILE A 37 -11.65 6.04 0.61
CA ILE A 37 -12.30 6.22 1.92
C ILE A 37 -12.73 4.88 2.50
N ILE A 38 -13.21 3.98 1.64
CA ILE A 38 -13.61 2.61 2.01
C ILE A 38 -12.48 1.66 1.63
N LYS A 39 -11.23 1.98 2.00
CA LYS A 39 -10.19 0.94 1.97
C LYS A 39 -10.70 -0.22 2.82
N PRO A 40 -10.62 -1.48 2.34
CA PRO A 40 -10.73 -2.61 3.24
C PRO A 40 -9.71 -2.40 4.36
N GLU A 41 -10.09 -2.78 5.57
CA GLU A 41 -9.29 -2.75 6.79
C GLU A 41 -7.80 -2.97 6.45
N TYR A 42 -6.93 -2.05 6.87
CA TYR A 42 -5.50 -2.02 6.50
C TYR A 42 -4.93 -3.45 6.44
N ASP A 43 -4.65 -3.93 5.22
CA ASP A 43 -4.06 -5.24 5.02
C ASP A 43 -2.54 -5.08 5.11
N GLU A 44 -2.01 -5.35 6.30
CA GLU A 44 -0.59 -5.30 6.60
C GLU A 44 0.25 -6.13 5.63
N LYS A 45 -0.30 -7.24 5.11
CA LYS A 45 0.41 -8.09 4.14
C LYS A 45 0.53 -7.39 2.80
N LEU A 46 -0.56 -6.81 2.29
CA LEU A 46 -0.55 -6.06 1.05
C LEU A 46 0.42 -4.88 1.13
N ALA A 47 0.40 -4.14 2.24
CA ALA A 47 1.30 -3.00 2.46
C ALA A 47 2.78 -3.44 2.51
N THR A 48 3.06 -4.59 3.15
CA THR A 48 4.41 -5.15 3.21
C THR A 48 4.88 -5.61 1.83
N GLU A 49 4.03 -6.26 1.05
CA GLU A 49 4.33 -6.70 -0.31
C GLU A 49 4.57 -5.52 -1.26
N GLU A 50 3.74 -4.47 -1.19
CA GLU A 50 3.94 -3.23 -1.93
C GLU A 50 5.26 -2.56 -1.56
N PHE A 51 5.56 -2.47 -0.26
CA PHE A 51 6.83 -1.90 0.22
C PHE A 51 8.04 -2.70 -0.29
N LEU A 52 8.00 -4.04 -0.16
CA LEU A 52 9.05 -4.92 -0.63
C LEU A 52 9.21 -4.88 -2.15
N SER A 53 8.15 -4.63 -2.91
CA SER A 53 8.23 -4.51 -4.37
C SER A 53 9.00 -3.27 -4.84
N VAL A 54 9.02 -2.20 -4.02
CA VAL A 54 9.80 -0.98 -4.29
C VAL A 54 11.26 -1.17 -3.87
N CYS A 55 11.52 -2.03 -2.88
CA CYS A 55 12.87 -2.44 -2.55
C CYS A 55 13.44 -3.28 -3.70
N GLY A 56 14.60 -2.87 -4.23
CA GLY A 56 15.31 -3.72 -5.19
C GLY A 56 15.60 -5.09 -4.59
N THR A 57 15.56 -6.13 -5.42
CA THR A 57 16.00 -7.46 -5.00
C THR A 57 17.51 -7.45 -4.82
N TRP A 58 17.98 -7.62 -3.58
CA TRP A 58 19.38 -7.91 -3.34
C TRP A 58 19.63 -9.37 -3.73
N GLU A 59 20.10 -9.58 -4.95
CA GLU A 59 20.65 -10.85 -5.38
C GLU A 59 22.11 -10.93 -4.93
N ASP A 60 22.40 -11.81 -3.97
CA ASP A 60 23.74 -12.07 -3.49
C ASP A 60 24.10 -13.53 -3.76
N ASP A 61 24.93 -13.74 -4.76
CA ASP A 61 25.37 -15.06 -5.20
C ASP A 61 26.41 -15.69 -4.26
N ARG A 62 26.86 -14.92 -3.25
CA ARG A 62 27.83 -15.41 -2.26
C ARG A 62 27.14 -16.38 -1.32
N THR A 63 27.82 -17.49 -1.03
CA THR A 63 27.44 -18.41 0.05
C THR A 63 27.28 -17.67 1.38
N VAL A 64 26.41 -18.15 2.26
CA VAL A 64 26.20 -17.60 3.61
C VAL A 64 27.54 -17.39 4.34
N GLU A 65 28.45 -18.34 4.26
CA GLU A 65 29.78 -18.27 4.87
C GLU A 65 30.63 -17.14 4.28
N GLY A 66 30.50 -16.89 2.98
CA GLY A 66 31.17 -15.80 2.26
C GLY A 66 30.64 -14.43 2.67
N GLN A 67 29.33 -14.29 2.84
CA GLN A 67 28.70 -13.07 3.34
C GLN A 67 29.14 -12.78 4.78
N ILE A 68 29.11 -13.80 5.64
CA ILE A 68 29.57 -13.70 7.04
C ILE A 68 31.04 -13.26 7.07
N LYS A 69 31.91 -13.91 6.28
CA LYS A 69 33.33 -13.56 6.21
C LYS A 69 33.56 -12.12 5.76
N ASP A 70 32.82 -11.66 4.76
CA ASP A 70 32.91 -10.28 4.26
C ASP A 70 32.56 -9.26 5.35
N ILE A 71 31.45 -9.49 6.06
CA ILE A 71 31.04 -8.66 7.21
C ILE A 71 32.13 -8.62 8.28
N TYR A 72 32.67 -9.77 8.68
CA TYR A 72 33.73 -9.81 9.69
C TYR A 72 35.04 -9.20 9.21
N SER A 73 35.37 -9.31 7.93
CA SER A 73 36.61 -8.76 7.35
C SER A 73 36.57 -7.25 7.16
N SER A 74 35.39 -6.70 6.86
CA SER A 74 35.16 -5.25 6.70
C SER A 74 34.91 -4.55 8.04
N ARG A 75 34.58 -5.31 9.08
CA ARG A 75 34.40 -4.80 10.45
C ARG A 75 35.73 -4.25 10.98
N LYS A 76 35.94 -2.95 10.86
CA LYS A 76 36.97 -2.25 11.64
C LYS A 76 36.53 -2.26 13.10
N SER A 77 37.33 -2.91 13.95
CA SER A 77 37.19 -2.79 15.40
C SER A 77 37.54 -1.35 15.80
N THR A 78 36.56 -0.46 15.75
CA THR A 78 36.68 0.81 16.46
C THR A 78 36.59 0.46 17.94
N ALA A 79 37.71 0.52 18.66
CA ALA A 79 37.66 0.65 20.10
C ALA A 79 36.90 1.94 20.37
N ARG A 80 35.58 1.84 20.59
CA ARG A 80 34.83 2.85 21.34
C ARG A 80 35.26 2.69 22.80
N THR A 81 36.55 2.91 23.06
CA THR A 81 36.93 3.44 24.36
C THR A 81 36.33 4.83 24.32
N GLY A 82 35.14 4.96 24.89
CA GLY A 82 34.71 6.29 25.30
C GLY A 82 35.81 6.78 26.22
N ASP A 83 36.53 7.81 25.81
CA ASP A 83 37.16 8.72 26.76
C ASP A 83 36.00 9.32 27.56
N ILE A 84 35.57 8.56 28.57
CA ILE A 84 34.76 9.06 29.66
C ILE A 84 35.76 9.86 30.49
N PHE A 85 35.74 11.17 30.24
CA PHE A 85 36.27 12.28 31.05
C PHE A 85 37.45 12.00 31.99
#